data_AF-A0A820TYA2-F1
#
_entry.id   AF-A0A820TYA2-F1
#
_cell.length_a   1.000
_cell.length_b   1.000
_cell.length_c   1.000
_cell.angle_alpha   90.00
_cell.angle_beta   90.00
_cell.angle_gamma   90.00
#
_symmetry.space_group_name_H-M   'P 1'
#
loop_
_entity.id
_entity.type
_entity.pdbx_description
1 polymer ?
#
loop_
_entity_poly.entity_id
_entity_poly.type
_entity_poly.pdbx_seq_one_letter_code
_entity_poly.pdbx_strand_id
1 'polypeptide(L)'
;MPKCSSVSRASVPTGFMGITGNKGGVGISFRFYESTLCFVNCHFASGEAQTQRRNEDYQTIESRMTFTDGINHSYKDYIWYTPTTPNSLAPNAQNPMASTRFWKINDHDIVFWFGDMNYRISLPNDQVRKNLIELSIESLFKKDQLRDEMNQNHAFTGYREPPIDFMPTYKFDVNTDDYDTSEKFRTPSWTDRILYHTKRSIIQHETSNASFQSIIPLHYSCAKTIKFSDHRPVSGLYHVGIKIAYDDKLMNRIRDELIREFDREENDAIPTIEIYPRPPAIAFNNIRYLDKVSYSLLIKNTGECPCACSIHPSSTFEPTRPTKIKELIEVPYFDCLTFTPNGPYILQRNEEQTVEISFKMKTQYSWSLGKKLNEILILHVENGADTFITLDVTLDMGPFGLAFDQFPPTLFDSEKRQYIYFTDPKDVCERVVETKNDPPALYISLIECLKERNDLDLLSVFNGEIQDSLDLIPIRDQIYAHDYNFKNYPSINLFMTLLHLLQALPEPLISRDIQDKIFLKTNNSNNRSSQLPSGATIQSNIPNESPSQQQHMTKAVSFIIEQLQPKERNLFFRFLLFLQKSWPTPEYARRTDNNIQAALNICIDILALSLLHKHTSRNQRQNFLLACLNEEKKKNSK
;
A
#
# COMPACT_ATOMS: atom_id res chain seq x y z
N MET A 1 -38.05 26.71 -14.71
CA MET A 1 -38.12 25.42 -15.43
C MET A 1 -39.56 25.17 -15.89
N PRO A 2 -39.81 24.43 -17.00
CA PRO A 2 -41.17 24.03 -17.34
C PRO A 2 -41.77 23.21 -16.21
N LYS A 3 -43.03 23.49 -15.86
CA LYS A 3 -43.74 22.80 -14.76
C LYS A 3 -43.90 21.29 -15.02
N CYS A 4 -43.77 20.86 -16.28
CA CYS A 4 -43.83 19.46 -16.72
C CYS A 4 -42.59 19.13 -17.57
N SER A 5 -41.93 18.01 -17.30
CA SER A 5 -40.74 17.52 -18.00
C SER A 5 -40.73 15.98 -18.09
N SER A 6 -39.76 15.41 -18.81
CA SER A 6 -39.52 13.95 -18.86
C SER A 6 -40.76 13.13 -19.26
N VAL A 7 -41.48 13.60 -20.28
CA VAL A 7 -42.69 12.92 -20.77
C VAL A 7 -42.30 11.63 -21.49
N SER A 8 -42.92 10.52 -21.10
CA SER A 8 -42.72 9.19 -21.70
C SER A 8 -44.04 8.47 -21.87
N ARG A 9 -44.12 7.59 -22.88
CA ARG A 9 -45.30 6.76 -23.15
C ARG A 9 -44.90 5.31 -23.34
N ALA A 10 -45.79 4.38 -22.99
CA ALA A 10 -45.55 2.96 -23.11
C ALA A 10 -46.85 2.21 -23.45
N SER A 11 -46.73 1.02 -24.03
CA SER A 11 -47.87 0.14 -24.31
C SER A 11 -47.46 -1.32 -24.13
N VAL A 12 -48.33 -2.12 -23.50
CA VAL A 12 -48.11 -3.55 -23.28
C VAL A 12 -49.35 -4.31 -23.76
N PRO A 13 -49.27 -5.09 -24.86
CA PRO A 13 -50.35 -5.95 -25.29
C PRO A 13 -50.48 -7.20 -24.39
N THR A 14 -51.72 -7.65 -24.13
CA THR A 14 -52.02 -8.87 -23.36
C THR A 14 -53.08 -9.76 -24.01
N GLY A 15 -53.44 -9.47 -25.28
CA GLY A 15 -54.44 -10.22 -26.06
C GLY A 15 -54.06 -11.69 -26.36
N PHE A 16 -54.59 -12.24 -27.46
CA PHE A 16 -54.24 -13.60 -27.93
C PHE A 16 -52.72 -13.85 -27.90
N MET A 17 -52.30 -14.91 -27.17
CA MET A 17 -50.90 -15.29 -26.88
C MET A 17 -50.03 -14.20 -26.22
N GLY A 18 -50.62 -13.13 -25.67
CA GLY A 18 -49.88 -12.01 -25.08
C GLY A 18 -49.19 -11.10 -26.11
N ILE A 19 -49.58 -11.19 -27.38
CA ILE A 19 -48.91 -10.50 -28.51
C ILE A 19 -49.87 -9.54 -29.25
N THR A 20 -51.17 -9.84 -29.27
CA THR A 20 -52.16 -9.00 -29.99
C THR A 20 -52.65 -7.81 -29.15
N GLY A 21 -52.85 -6.66 -29.81
CA GLY A 21 -53.14 -5.37 -29.15
C GLY A 21 -54.61 -5.07 -28.84
N ASN A 22 -55.51 -6.06 -28.89
CA ASN A 22 -56.93 -5.85 -28.57
C ASN A 22 -57.22 -5.77 -27.05
N LYS A 23 -56.29 -6.26 -26.22
CA LYS A 23 -56.28 -6.19 -24.76
C LYS A 23 -54.88 -5.79 -24.29
N GLY A 24 -54.79 -5.14 -23.15
CA GLY A 24 -53.52 -4.69 -22.60
C GLY A 24 -53.61 -3.36 -21.86
N GLY A 25 -52.48 -2.65 -21.79
CA GLY A 25 -52.38 -1.34 -21.15
C GLY A 25 -51.57 -0.35 -21.95
N VAL A 26 -51.96 0.93 -21.89
CA VAL A 26 -51.18 2.07 -22.39
C VAL A 26 -50.91 3.01 -21.22
N GLY A 27 -49.70 3.56 -21.17
CA GLY A 27 -49.28 4.43 -20.08
C GLY A 27 -48.64 5.71 -20.58
N ILE A 28 -48.81 6.77 -19.81
CA ILE A 28 -48.04 8.02 -19.91
C ILE A 28 -47.44 8.34 -18.55
N SER A 29 -46.17 8.71 -18.53
CA SER A 29 -45.52 9.25 -17.35
C SER A 29 -44.85 10.59 -17.65
N PHE A 30 -44.72 11.40 -16.62
CA PHE A 30 -44.03 12.67 -16.69
C PHE A 30 -43.64 13.14 -15.29
N ARG A 31 -42.73 14.07 -15.23
CA ARG A 31 -42.36 14.78 -14.01
C ARG A 31 -43.07 16.12 -13.96
N PHE A 32 -43.84 16.37 -12.90
CA PHE A 32 -44.49 17.65 -12.62
C PHE A 32 -43.83 18.29 -11.40
N TYR A 33 -43.14 19.43 -11.61
CA TYR A 33 -42.14 19.96 -10.68
C TYR A 33 -41.11 18.89 -10.27
N GLU A 34 -41.10 18.46 -9.01
CA GLU A 34 -40.19 17.46 -8.47
C GLU A 34 -40.87 16.11 -8.22
N SER A 35 -42.15 15.97 -8.57
CA SER A 35 -42.92 14.73 -8.43
C SER A 35 -43.05 13.99 -9.76
N THR A 36 -42.88 12.68 -9.72
CA THR A 36 -43.09 11.80 -10.88
C THR A 36 -44.51 11.22 -10.87
N LEU A 37 -45.24 11.41 -11.97
CA LEU A 37 -46.61 10.94 -12.15
C LEU A 37 -46.66 9.90 -13.26
N CYS A 38 -47.45 8.84 -13.06
CA CYS A 38 -47.72 7.80 -14.05
C CYS A 38 -49.23 7.54 -14.15
N PHE A 39 -49.74 7.49 -15.38
CA PHE A 39 -51.14 7.19 -15.69
C PHE A 39 -51.17 5.96 -16.59
N VAL A 40 -51.82 4.89 -16.15
CA VAL A 40 -51.97 3.64 -16.89
C VAL A 40 -53.44 3.42 -17.20
N ASN A 41 -53.79 3.39 -18.48
CA ASN A 41 -55.10 2.96 -18.96
C ASN A 41 -55.04 1.50 -19.39
N CYS A 42 -56.04 0.69 -19.05
CA CYS A 42 -56.09 -0.72 -19.43
C CYS A 42 -57.43 -1.20 -19.99
N HIS A 43 -57.36 -2.34 -20.67
CA HIS A 43 -58.51 -3.12 -21.13
C HIS A 43 -58.18 -4.61 -20.97
N PHE A 44 -58.71 -5.24 -19.91
CA PHE A 44 -58.38 -6.63 -19.56
C PHE A 44 -59.31 -7.67 -20.20
N ALA A 45 -58.97 -8.96 -20.03
CA ALA A 45 -59.74 -10.08 -20.53
C ALA A 45 -61.21 -10.07 -20.08
N SER A 46 -62.11 -10.19 -21.07
CA SER A 46 -63.55 -10.25 -20.87
C SER A 46 -64.04 -11.67 -20.55
N GLY A 47 -65.16 -11.78 -19.84
CA GLY A 47 -65.82 -13.06 -19.51
C GLY A 47 -65.91 -13.30 -18.00
N GLU A 48 -67.00 -13.92 -17.55
CA GLU A 48 -67.30 -14.07 -16.12
C GLU A 48 -66.27 -14.91 -15.36
N ALA A 49 -65.85 -16.02 -15.94
CA ALA A 49 -64.88 -16.95 -15.34
C ALA A 49 -63.40 -16.56 -15.55
N GLN A 50 -63.10 -15.38 -16.11
CA GLN A 50 -61.74 -14.98 -16.53
C GLN A 50 -60.98 -14.16 -15.45
N THR A 51 -61.29 -14.33 -14.17
CA THR A 51 -60.68 -13.56 -13.07
C THR A 51 -59.17 -13.73 -13.03
N GLN A 52 -58.70 -14.99 -13.07
CA GLN A 52 -57.27 -15.29 -13.08
C GLN A 52 -56.58 -14.65 -14.30
N ARG A 53 -57.22 -14.68 -15.48
CA ARG A 53 -56.66 -14.07 -16.68
C ARG A 53 -56.54 -12.54 -16.56
N ARG A 54 -57.48 -11.87 -15.89
CA ARG A 54 -57.37 -10.42 -15.60
C ARG A 54 -56.23 -10.12 -14.64
N ASN A 55 -56.00 -10.97 -13.63
CA ASN A 55 -54.83 -10.84 -12.76
C ASN A 55 -53.52 -11.00 -13.55
N GLU A 56 -53.46 -11.96 -14.48
CA GLU A 56 -52.32 -12.14 -15.40
C GLU A 56 -52.11 -10.93 -16.30
N ASP A 57 -53.18 -10.34 -16.85
CA ASP A 57 -53.11 -9.11 -17.64
C ASP A 57 -52.51 -7.96 -16.81
N TYR A 58 -52.99 -7.76 -15.57
CA TYR A 58 -52.44 -6.79 -14.62
C TYR A 58 -50.94 -7.01 -14.39
N GLN A 59 -50.54 -8.22 -14.00
CA GLN A 59 -49.13 -8.57 -13.71
C GLN A 59 -48.23 -8.38 -14.94
N THR A 60 -48.75 -8.71 -16.13
CA THR A 60 -48.01 -8.53 -17.39
C THR A 60 -47.78 -7.05 -17.68
N ILE A 61 -48.78 -6.20 -17.49
CA ILE A 61 -48.66 -4.76 -17.71
C ILE A 61 -47.72 -4.13 -16.67
N GLU A 62 -47.91 -4.46 -15.38
CA GLU A 62 -47.09 -3.96 -14.29
C GLU A 62 -45.59 -4.28 -14.50
N SER A 63 -45.28 -5.52 -14.86
CA SER A 63 -43.90 -5.99 -15.03
C SER A 63 -43.24 -5.49 -16.32
N ARG A 64 -43.98 -5.38 -17.43
CA ARG A 64 -43.41 -5.07 -18.75
C ARG A 64 -43.43 -3.58 -19.10
N MET A 65 -44.36 -2.80 -18.55
CA MET A 65 -44.47 -1.39 -18.90
C MET A 65 -43.27 -0.61 -18.35
N THR A 66 -42.55 0.08 -19.24
CA THR A 66 -41.33 0.83 -18.93
C THR A 66 -41.35 2.20 -19.59
N PHE A 67 -40.85 3.20 -18.86
CA PHE A 67 -40.78 4.60 -19.26
C PHE A 67 -39.32 5.08 -19.27
N THR A 68 -39.01 6.16 -19.96
CA THR A 68 -37.65 6.73 -20.07
C THR A 68 -37.61 8.21 -19.72
N ASP A 69 -36.41 8.75 -19.41
CA ASP A 69 -36.20 10.15 -19.00
C ASP A 69 -36.40 11.22 -20.10
N GLY A 70 -36.83 10.83 -21.32
CA GLY A 70 -37.09 11.73 -22.44
C GLY A 70 -36.08 11.67 -23.61
N ILE A 71 -36.43 12.43 -24.66
CA ILE A 71 -36.00 12.42 -26.08
C ILE A 71 -36.34 11.14 -26.86
N ASN A 72 -37.40 11.28 -27.67
CA ASN A 72 -37.83 10.49 -28.84
C ASN A 72 -36.93 9.32 -29.27
N HIS A 73 -37.32 8.11 -28.89
CA HIS A 73 -37.13 6.94 -29.75
C HIS A 73 -38.40 6.73 -30.57
N SER A 74 -38.21 6.44 -31.85
CA SER A 74 -39.28 6.24 -32.83
C SER A 74 -40.19 5.10 -32.39
N TYR A 75 -41.47 5.13 -32.77
CA TYR A 75 -42.42 4.03 -32.54
C TYR A 75 -41.88 2.67 -33.02
N LYS A 76 -40.93 2.67 -33.98
CA LYS A 76 -40.26 1.47 -34.50
C LYS A 76 -39.24 0.83 -33.54
N ASP A 77 -38.71 1.58 -32.58
CA ASP A 77 -37.63 1.10 -31.70
C ASP A 77 -38.18 0.23 -30.55
N TYR A 78 -39.45 0.37 -30.18
CA TYR A 78 -40.05 -0.35 -29.04
C TYR A 78 -40.55 -1.77 -29.35
N ILE A 79 -40.84 -2.09 -30.62
CA ILE A 79 -41.45 -3.37 -31.00
C ILE A 79 -40.44 -4.55 -30.88
N TRP A 80 -39.14 -4.26 -30.83
CA TRP A 80 -38.07 -5.27 -30.76
C TRP A 80 -37.44 -5.44 -29.37
N TYR A 81 -37.78 -4.56 -28.41
CA TYR A 81 -37.23 -4.57 -27.04
C TYR A 81 -38.17 -5.19 -26.01
N THR A 82 -39.06 -6.10 -26.41
CA THR A 82 -39.58 -7.09 -25.46
C THR A 82 -38.42 -8.02 -25.09
N PRO A 83 -37.93 -8.04 -23.84
CA PRO A 83 -36.92 -9.00 -23.43
C PRO A 83 -37.61 -10.36 -23.38
N THR A 84 -37.49 -11.14 -24.45
CA THR A 84 -37.90 -12.55 -24.47
C THR A 84 -36.84 -13.47 -23.85
N THR A 85 -35.79 -12.93 -23.23
CA THR A 85 -34.77 -13.73 -22.54
C THR A 85 -34.32 -13.08 -21.22
N PRO A 86 -34.27 -13.82 -20.10
CA PRO A 86 -33.77 -13.30 -18.81
C PRO A 86 -32.26 -13.00 -18.77
N ASN A 87 -31.53 -13.04 -19.89
CA ASN A 87 -30.06 -13.11 -19.88
C ASN A 87 -29.38 -12.43 -21.10
N SER A 88 -29.90 -11.30 -21.59
CA SER A 88 -29.13 -10.45 -22.51
C SER A 88 -28.53 -9.27 -21.75
N LEU A 89 -27.21 -9.39 -21.52
CA LEU A 89 -26.33 -8.29 -21.17
C LEU A 89 -26.56 -7.10 -22.12
N ALA A 90 -26.54 -5.91 -21.54
CA ALA A 90 -26.66 -4.63 -22.23
C ALA A 90 -25.84 -4.59 -23.53
N PRO A 91 -26.36 -3.99 -24.63
CA PRO A 91 -25.56 -3.80 -25.82
C PRO A 91 -24.37 -2.90 -25.50
N ASN A 92 -23.18 -3.37 -25.90
CA ASN A 92 -21.87 -2.74 -25.79
C ASN A 92 -21.91 -1.21 -25.70
N ALA A 93 -21.53 -0.72 -24.52
CA ALA A 93 -21.21 0.67 -24.24
C ALA A 93 -19.95 1.08 -25.03
N GLN A 94 -20.15 1.74 -26.17
CA GLN A 94 -19.14 2.58 -26.83
C GLN A 94 -19.68 3.97 -27.21
N ASN A 95 -20.70 4.45 -26.51
CA ASN A 95 -21.10 5.85 -26.57
C ASN A 95 -21.40 6.36 -25.14
N PRO A 96 -20.53 7.21 -24.53
CA PRO A 96 -20.70 7.66 -23.14
C PRO A 96 -21.80 8.72 -22.94
N MET A 97 -22.56 9.08 -23.98
CA MET A 97 -23.65 10.04 -23.89
C MET A 97 -25.00 9.33 -23.87
N ALA A 98 -25.70 9.45 -22.72
CA ALA A 98 -27.04 8.96 -22.38
C ALA A 98 -27.14 7.47 -21.95
N SER A 99 -26.85 7.20 -20.67
CA SER A 99 -27.49 6.08 -19.96
C SER A 99 -28.98 6.38 -19.86
N THR A 100 -29.77 5.86 -20.80
CA THR A 100 -31.24 5.97 -20.74
C THR A 100 -31.72 5.20 -19.52
N ARG A 101 -32.13 5.92 -18.47
CA ARG A 101 -32.77 5.30 -17.30
C ARG A 101 -34.17 4.81 -17.68
N PHE A 102 -34.46 3.57 -17.30
CA PHE A 102 -35.77 2.96 -17.45
C PHE A 102 -36.50 2.98 -16.10
N TRP A 103 -37.77 3.39 -16.12
CA TRP A 103 -38.64 3.47 -14.96
C TRP A 103 -39.80 2.50 -15.13
N LYS A 104 -40.08 1.70 -14.11
CA LYS A 104 -41.30 0.89 -14.01
C LYS A 104 -42.47 1.73 -13.51
N ILE A 105 -43.69 1.21 -13.60
CA ILE A 105 -44.89 1.89 -13.08
C ILE A 105 -44.70 2.28 -11.60
N ASN A 106 -44.30 1.32 -10.76
CA ASN A 106 -44.12 1.52 -9.32
C ASN A 106 -42.89 2.35 -8.94
N ASP A 107 -42.06 2.78 -9.90
CA ASP A 107 -40.95 3.71 -9.63
C ASP A 107 -41.39 5.16 -9.52
N HIS A 108 -42.62 5.48 -9.94
CA HIS A 108 -43.16 6.84 -9.87
C HIS A 108 -43.70 7.14 -8.46
N ASP A 109 -43.69 8.41 -8.08
CA ASP A 109 -44.19 8.86 -6.78
C ASP A 109 -45.70 8.69 -6.66
N ILE A 110 -46.42 8.97 -7.76
CA ILE A 110 -47.87 8.96 -7.87
C ILE A 110 -48.27 8.16 -9.11
N VAL A 111 -49.14 7.17 -8.93
CA VAL A 111 -49.66 6.33 -10.01
C VAL A 111 -51.18 6.35 -10.01
N PHE A 112 -51.78 6.57 -11.18
CA PHE A 112 -53.20 6.32 -11.43
C PHE A 112 -53.35 5.18 -12.43
N TRP A 113 -54.18 4.20 -12.11
CA TRP A 113 -54.49 3.08 -12.98
C TRP A 113 -55.98 2.99 -13.22
N PHE A 114 -56.42 3.03 -14.47
CA PHE A 114 -57.84 3.10 -14.80
C PHE A 114 -58.20 2.41 -16.10
N GLY A 115 -59.49 2.22 -16.37
CA GLY A 115 -60.00 1.66 -17.63
C GLY A 115 -60.97 0.52 -17.43
N ASP A 116 -61.18 -0.26 -18.49
CA ASP A 116 -62.06 -1.43 -18.48
C ASP A 116 -61.30 -2.65 -17.97
N MET A 117 -61.28 -2.79 -16.65
CA MET A 117 -60.65 -3.91 -15.96
C MET A 117 -61.45 -5.21 -16.08
N ASN A 118 -62.68 -5.17 -16.61
CA ASN A 118 -63.51 -6.33 -16.94
C ASN A 118 -63.82 -7.31 -15.79
N TYR A 119 -63.53 -6.97 -14.53
CA TYR A 119 -63.95 -7.76 -13.37
C TYR A 119 -65.47 -7.76 -13.22
N ARG A 120 -66.01 -8.86 -12.69
CA ARG A 120 -67.44 -9.15 -12.66
C ARG A 120 -67.96 -9.32 -11.23
N ILE A 121 -69.28 -9.35 -11.09
CA ILE A 121 -69.93 -9.69 -9.84
C ILE A 121 -70.05 -11.21 -9.76
N SER A 122 -69.52 -11.83 -8.69
CA SER A 122 -69.54 -13.27 -8.45
C SER A 122 -70.90 -13.74 -7.90
N LEU A 123 -71.99 -13.41 -8.62
CA LEU A 123 -73.35 -13.84 -8.33
C LEU A 123 -74.09 -14.22 -9.62
N PRO A 124 -75.07 -15.15 -9.55
CA PRO A 124 -75.98 -15.41 -10.66
C PRO A 124 -76.71 -14.14 -11.14
N ASN A 125 -76.93 -14.01 -12.45
CA ASN A 125 -77.47 -12.79 -13.06
C ASN A 125 -78.86 -12.39 -12.53
N ASP A 126 -79.73 -13.37 -12.32
CA ASP A 126 -81.05 -13.20 -11.71
C ASP A 126 -80.95 -12.59 -10.31
N GLN A 127 -80.00 -13.04 -9.49
CA GLN A 127 -79.73 -12.45 -8.18
C GLN A 127 -79.16 -11.03 -8.29
N VAL A 128 -78.25 -10.79 -9.23
CA VAL A 128 -77.70 -9.45 -9.45
C VAL A 128 -78.81 -8.47 -9.83
N ARG A 129 -79.64 -8.82 -10.81
CA ARG A 129 -80.75 -7.98 -11.27
C ARG A 129 -81.81 -7.76 -10.19
N LYS A 130 -82.10 -8.78 -9.37
CA LYS A 130 -82.98 -8.61 -8.19
C LYS A 130 -82.41 -7.59 -7.20
N ASN A 131 -81.14 -7.72 -6.83
CA ASN A 131 -80.48 -6.76 -5.92
C ASN A 131 -80.41 -5.34 -6.48
N LEU A 132 -80.30 -5.19 -7.81
CA LEU A 132 -80.33 -3.87 -8.46
C LEU A 132 -81.70 -3.20 -8.35
N ILE A 133 -82.79 -3.96 -8.46
CA ILE A 133 -84.16 -3.46 -8.24
C ILE A 133 -84.35 -3.02 -6.78
N GLU A 134 -83.78 -3.78 -5.85
CA GLU A 134 -83.81 -3.49 -4.40
C GLU A 134 -82.81 -2.39 -3.98
N LEU A 135 -82.06 -1.80 -4.92
CA LEU A 135 -81.01 -0.79 -4.69
C LEU A 135 -79.93 -1.22 -3.68
N SER A 136 -79.70 -2.54 -3.55
CA SER A 136 -78.77 -3.14 -2.59
C SER A 136 -77.34 -3.16 -3.14
N ILE A 137 -76.77 -1.97 -3.38
CA ILE A 137 -75.43 -1.79 -3.98
C ILE A 137 -74.33 -2.40 -3.11
N GLU A 138 -74.40 -2.22 -1.79
CA GLU A 138 -73.37 -2.72 -0.86
C GLU A 138 -73.26 -4.25 -0.90
N SER A 139 -74.39 -4.95 -1.00
CA SER A 139 -74.43 -6.41 -1.08
C SER A 139 -73.81 -6.94 -2.38
N LEU A 140 -74.03 -6.23 -3.48
CA LEU A 140 -73.42 -6.52 -4.78
C LEU A 140 -71.92 -6.25 -4.77
N PHE A 141 -71.50 -5.13 -4.17
CA PHE A 141 -70.10 -4.74 -4.10
C PHE A 141 -69.26 -5.70 -3.25
N LYS A 142 -69.85 -6.33 -2.22
CA LYS A 142 -69.21 -7.43 -1.46
C LYS A 142 -68.92 -8.69 -2.30
N LYS A 143 -69.42 -8.77 -3.52
CA LYS A 143 -69.21 -9.87 -4.47
C LYS A 143 -68.46 -9.40 -5.72
N ASP A 144 -67.89 -8.20 -5.70
CA ASP A 144 -67.06 -7.67 -6.79
C ASP A 144 -65.71 -8.38 -6.84
N GLN A 145 -65.41 -9.01 -7.98
CA GLN A 145 -64.16 -9.77 -8.14
C GLN A 145 -62.92 -8.89 -7.96
N LEU A 146 -62.88 -7.66 -8.48
CA LEU A 146 -61.69 -6.81 -8.32
C LEU A 146 -61.42 -6.54 -6.85
N ARG A 147 -62.47 -6.22 -6.09
CA ARG A 147 -62.34 -6.00 -4.64
C ARG A 147 -61.80 -7.22 -3.92
N ASP A 148 -62.28 -8.42 -4.25
CA ASP A 148 -61.81 -9.67 -3.68
C ASP A 148 -60.33 -9.94 -4.03
N GLU A 149 -59.94 -9.78 -5.30
CA GLU A 149 -58.56 -9.98 -5.75
C GLU A 149 -57.58 -8.96 -5.15
N MET A 150 -58.01 -7.70 -4.94
CA MET A 150 -57.24 -6.69 -4.23
C MET A 150 -57.06 -7.03 -2.75
N ASN A 151 -58.14 -7.44 -2.06
CA ASN A 151 -58.08 -7.81 -0.65
C ASN A 151 -57.21 -9.06 -0.41
N GLN A 152 -57.18 -9.98 -1.37
CA GLN A 152 -56.33 -11.18 -1.34
C GLN A 152 -54.91 -10.91 -1.85
N ASN A 153 -54.58 -9.68 -2.28
CA ASN A 153 -53.30 -9.29 -2.86
C ASN A 153 -52.91 -10.07 -4.14
N HIS A 154 -53.87 -10.56 -4.90
CA HIS A 154 -53.61 -11.22 -6.19
C HIS A 154 -53.39 -10.22 -7.33
N ALA A 155 -54.00 -9.04 -7.23
CA ALA A 155 -53.85 -7.93 -8.17
C ALA A 155 -53.88 -6.58 -7.45
N PHE A 156 -53.21 -5.57 -8.03
CA PHE A 156 -53.18 -4.19 -7.54
C PHE A 156 -52.78 -4.03 -6.06
N THR A 157 -51.81 -4.82 -5.59
CA THR A 157 -51.29 -4.72 -4.22
C THR A 157 -50.81 -3.29 -3.93
N GLY A 158 -51.31 -2.70 -2.84
CA GLY A 158 -50.96 -1.34 -2.41
C GLY A 158 -51.70 -0.21 -3.13
N TYR A 159 -52.52 -0.50 -4.15
CA TYR A 159 -53.43 0.49 -4.75
C TYR A 159 -54.67 0.68 -3.88
N ARG A 160 -55.32 1.84 -4.05
CA ARG A 160 -56.57 2.22 -3.37
C ARG A 160 -57.63 2.60 -4.40
N GLU A 161 -58.88 2.34 -4.05
CA GLU A 161 -60.07 2.78 -4.78
C GLU A 161 -60.96 3.62 -3.85
N PRO A 162 -61.53 4.74 -4.31
CA PRO A 162 -62.57 5.43 -3.55
C PRO A 162 -63.84 4.55 -3.42
N PRO A 163 -64.68 4.76 -2.39
CA PRO A 163 -65.96 4.05 -2.27
C PRO A 163 -66.84 4.23 -3.51
N ILE A 164 -67.48 3.16 -3.96
CA ILE A 164 -68.42 3.17 -5.09
C ILE A 164 -69.85 3.38 -4.55
N ASP A 165 -70.50 4.45 -4.97
CA ASP A 165 -71.89 4.80 -4.65
C ASP A 165 -72.82 4.77 -5.90
N PHE A 166 -72.30 4.33 -7.04
CA PHE A 166 -73.00 4.28 -8.31
C PHE A 166 -73.27 2.86 -8.79
N MET A 167 -74.29 2.72 -9.64
CA MET A 167 -74.70 1.43 -10.21
C MET A 167 -73.66 0.83 -11.17
N PRO A 168 -73.66 -0.49 -11.40
CA PRO A 168 -72.80 -1.15 -12.37
C PRO A 168 -72.74 -0.43 -13.73
N THR A 169 -71.54 -0.31 -14.28
CA THR A 169 -71.28 0.52 -15.48
C THR A 169 -71.42 -0.26 -16.79
N TYR A 170 -71.62 -1.57 -16.70
CA TYR A 170 -71.76 -2.48 -17.82
C TYR A 170 -72.78 -3.57 -17.49
N LYS A 171 -73.51 -4.18 -18.42
CA LYS A 171 -73.65 -3.81 -19.84
C LYS A 171 -75.02 -3.20 -20.07
N PHE A 172 -75.09 -2.09 -20.79
CA PHE A 172 -76.33 -1.44 -21.17
C PHE A 172 -76.71 -1.75 -22.62
N ASP A 173 -78.00 -1.69 -22.93
CA ASP A 173 -78.44 -1.50 -24.30
C ASP A 173 -78.13 -0.06 -24.75
N VAL A 174 -77.69 0.08 -25.99
CA VAL A 174 -77.21 1.37 -26.49
C VAL A 174 -78.37 2.37 -26.52
N ASN A 175 -78.10 3.59 -26.03
CA ASN A 175 -79.05 4.69 -25.88
C ASN A 175 -80.16 4.50 -24.84
N THR A 176 -80.14 3.43 -24.02
CA THR A 176 -81.12 3.19 -22.95
C THR A 176 -80.42 3.10 -21.59
N ASP A 177 -81.18 3.09 -20.49
CA ASP A 177 -80.68 2.72 -19.15
C ASP A 177 -80.97 1.26 -18.78
N ASP A 178 -81.43 0.48 -19.74
CA ASP A 178 -81.73 -0.92 -19.56
C ASP A 178 -80.44 -1.74 -19.67
N TYR A 179 -80.25 -2.68 -18.75
CA TYR A 179 -79.14 -3.61 -18.79
C TYR A 179 -79.39 -4.73 -19.79
N ASP A 180 -78.35 -5.08 -20.56
CA ASP A 180 -78.29 -6.02 -21.70
C ASP A 180 -79.51 -6.98 -21.78
N THR A 181 -80.43 -6.67 -22.69
CA THR A 181 -81.58 -7.52 -23.02
C THR A 181 -81.32 -8.44 -24.21
N SER A 182 -80.09 -8.51 -24.73
CA SER A 182 -79.74 -9.43 -25.81
C SER A 182 -79.80 -10.90 -25.34
N GLU A 183 -79.74 -11.84 -26.28
CA GLU A 183 -79.69 -13.28 -25.99
C GLU A 183 -78.52 -13.67 -25.06
N LYS A 184 -77.43 -12.89 -25.07
CA LYS A 184 -76.28 -13.12 -24.20
C LYS A 184 -76.55 -12.75 -22.75
N PHE A 185 -77.59 -11.94 -22.51
CA PHE A 185 -78.12 -11.54 -21.21
C PHE A 185 -77.03 -11.41 -20.16
N ARG A 186 -76.10 -10.46 -20.36
CA ARG A 186 -74.92 -10.37 -19.51
C ARG A 186 -75.28 -9.85 -18.13
N THR A 187 -74.52 -10.30 -17.14
CA THR A 187 -74.65 -9.85 -15.75
C THR A 187 -74.12 -8.43 -15.63
N PRO A 188 -74.90 -7.49 -15.03
CA PRO A 188 -74.41 -6.16 -14.72
C PRO A 188 -73.15 -6.20 -13.83
N SER A 189 -72.13 -5.38 -14.10
CA SER A 189 -70.86 -5.36 -13.35
C SER A 189 -70.14 -4.00 -13.40
N TRP A 190 -69.31 -3.70 -12.39
CA TRP A 190 -68.41 -2.53 -12.37
C TRP A 190 -67.10 -2.85 -13.09
N THR A 191 -67.14 -2.75 -14.41
CA THR A 191 -65.99 -3.03 -15.28
C THR A 191 -65.01 -1.87 -15.37
N ASP A 192 -65.52 -0.65 -15.25
CA ASP A 192 -64.78 0.60 -15.45
C ASP A 192 -64.35 1.16 -14.10
N ARG A 193 -63.04 1.27 -13.84
CA ARG A 193 -62.49 1.55 -12.49
C ARG A 193 -61.36 2.59 -12.53
N ILE A 194 -61.16 3.32 -11.44
CA ILE A 194 -60.02 4.23 -11.24
C ILE A 194 -59.36 3.94 -9.89
N LEU A 195 -58.15 3.40 -9.94
CA LEU A 195 -57.29 3.10 -8.80
C LEU A 195 -56.14 4.09 -8.72
N TYR A 196 -55.58 4.28 -7.53
CA TYR A 196 -54.41 5.12 -7.33
C TYR A 196 -53.43 4.51 -6.32
N HIS A 197 -52.14 4.84 -6.48
CA HIS A 197 -51.07 4.45 -5.58
C HIS A 197 -50.10 5.62 -5.37
N THR A 198 -49.47 5.68 -4.20
CA THR A 198 -48.45 6.68 -3.88
C THR A 198 -47.37 6.05 -3.01
N LYS A 199 -46.09 6.36 -3.31
CA LYS A 199 -44.95 5.96 -2.47
C LYS A 199 -44.99 6.61 -1.08
N ARG A 200 -45.61 7.79 -0.98
CA ARG A 200 -45.74 8.55 0.26
C ARG A 200 -47.22 8.73 0.55
N SER A 201 -47.77 7.94 1.48
CA SER A 201 -49.18 8.06 1.86
C SER A 201 -49.48 9.35 2.62
N ILE A 202 -48.50 9.86 3.38
CA ILE A 202 -48.60 11.05 4.22
C ILE A 202 -47.48 12.03 3.83
N ILE A 203 -47.83 13.31 3.68
CA ILE A 203 -46.91 14.42 3.47
C ILE A 203 -46.88 15.24 4.74
N GLN A 204 -45.69 15.47 5.29
CA GLN A 204 -45.48 16.34 6.45
C GLN A 204 -45.14 17.75 5.98
N HIS A 205 -45.76 18.75 6.58
CA HIS A 205 -45.45 20.14 6.34
C HIS A 205 -44.36 20.61 7.31
N GLU A 206 -43.18 20.93 6.77
CA GLU A 206 -41.96 21.21 7.55
C GLU A 206 -42.13 22.34 8.58
N THR A 207 -42.96 23.34 8.30
CA THR A 207 -43.09 24.52 9.18
C THR A 207 -44.26 24.47 10.16
N SER A 208 -45.21 23.53 10.00
CA SER A 208 -46.42 23.48 10.84
C SER A 208 -46.64 22.16 11.57
N ASN A 209 -45.73 21.18 11.41
CA ASN A 209 -45.90 19.80 11.90
C ASN A 209 -47.22 19.12 11.45
N ALA A 210 -47.95 19.71 10.49
CA ALA A 210 -49.20 19.19 10.01
C ALA A 210 -48.94 18.08 8.98
N SER A 211 -49.68 16.98 9.09
CA SER A 211 -49.60 15.84 8.18
C SER A 211 -50.86 15.75 7.33
N PHE A 212 -50.71 15.68 6.00
CA PHE A 212 -51.82 15.56 5.05
C PHE A 212 -51.68 14.27 4.23
N GLN A 213 -52.80 13.72 3.77
CA GLN A 213 -52.77 12.61 2.81
C GLN A 213 -52.23 13.11 1.47
N SER A 214 -51.35 12.33 0.84
CA SER A 214 -50.74 12.69 -0.44
C SER A 214 -51.74 12.73 -1.60
N ILE A 215 -52.73 11.83 -1.58
CA ILE A 215 -53.82 11.78 -2.56
C ILE A 215 -55.13 11.73 -1.78
N ILE A 216 -56.02 12.69 -2.05
CA ILE A 216 -57.35 12.77 -1.46
C ILE A 216 -58.38 12.72 -2.59
N PRO A 217 -59.20 11.66 -2.72
CA PRO A 217 -60.29 11.64 -3.67
C PRO A 217 -61.38 12.64 -3.25
N LEU A 218 -61.78 13.52 -4.16
CA LEU A 218 -62.83 14.52 -3.98
C LEU A 218 -64.14 14.10 -4.64
N HIS A 219 -64.06 13.36 -5.75
CA HIS A 219 -65.21 12.85 -6.49
C HIS A 219 -64.86 11.51 -7.14
N TYR A 220 -65.80 10.56 -7.15
CA TYR A 220 -65.70 9.31 -7.91
C TYR A 220 -67.13 8.88 -8.29
N SER A 221 -67.47 8.93 -9.58
CA SER A 221 -68.84 8.65 -10.03
C SER A 221 -68.91 8.26 -11.51
N CYS A 222 -70.09 7.82 -11.96
CA CYS A 222 -70.37 7.51 -13.35
C CYS A 222 -71.34 8.51 -14.01
N ALA A 223 -71.10 8.83 -15.28
CA ALA A 223 -71.90 9.76 -16.07
C ALA A 223 -73.13 9.06 -16.67
N LYS A 224 -74.23 9.02 -15.92
CA LYS A 224 -75.50 8.38 -16.33
C LYS A 224 -76.16 9.03 -17.56
N THR A 225 -75.86 10.29 -17.84
CA THR A 225 -76.43 11.04 -18.97
C THR A 225 -75.82 10.65 -20.31
N ILE A 226 -74.67 9.96 -20.31
CA ILE A 226 -73.97 9.54 -21.52
C ILE A 226 -74.32 8.08 -21.82
N LYS A 227 -75.09 7.84 -22.88
CA LYS A 227 -75.72 6.52 -23.17
C LYS A 227 -75.38 5.92 -24.53
N PHE A 228 -74.53 6.56 -25.33
CA PHE A 228 -74.21 6.09 -26.68
C PHE A 228 -73.37 4.80 -26.73
N SER A 229 -72.87 4.34 -25.58
CA SER A 229 -72.11 3.10 -25.40
C SER A 229 -72.86 2.17 -24.47
N ASP A 230 -72.56 0.88 -24.58
CA ASP A 230 -72.97 -0.18 -23.66
C ASP A 230 -72.23 -0.12 -22.31
N HIS A 231 -71.28 0.83 -22.16
CA HIS A 231 -70.65 1.22 -20.90
C HIS A 231 -71.08 2.62 -20.45
N ARG A 232 -70.94 2.91 -19.15
CA ARG A 232 -71.08 4.26 -18.58
C ARG A 232 -69.72 4.85 -18.21
N PRO A 233 -69.36 6.07 -18.67
CA PRO A 233 -68.09 6.69 -18.33
C PRO A 233 -67.94 6.88 -16.82
N VAL A 234 -66.78 6.53 -16.29
CA VAL A 234 -66.40 6.76 -14.88
C VAL A 234 -65.40 7.90 -14.80
N SER A 235 -65.58 8.77 -13.80
CA SER A 235 -64.73 9.94 -13.57
C SER A 235 -64.30 10.01 -12.12
N GLY A 236 -63.09 10.55 -11.89
CA GLY A 236 -62.56 10.78 -10.56
C GLY A 236 -61.84 12.13 -10.49
N LEU A 237 -62.06 12.88 -9.41
CA LEU A 237 -61.37 14.13 -9.09
C LEU A 237 -60.54 13.93 -7.83
N TYR A 238 -59.26 14.30 -7.88
CA TYR A 238 -58.31 14.05 -6.79
C TYR A 238 -57.52 15.32 -6.46
N HIS A 239 -57.33 15.58 -5.18
CA HIS A 239 -56.32 16.51 -4.68
C HIS A 239 -55.01 15.72 -4.50
N VAL A 240 -53.95 16.13 -5.17
CA VAL A 240 -52.65 15.46 -5.17
C VAL A 240 -51.57 16.42 -4.66
N GLY A 241 -50.81 16.00 -3.64
CA GLY A 241 -49.67 16.74 -3.14
C GLY A 241 -48.47 16.61 -4.08
N ILE A 242 -47.92 17.74 -4.50
CA ILE A 242 -46.78 17.81 -5.43
C ILE A 242 -45.57 18.41 -4.74
N LYS A 243 -44.40 17.80 -4.92
CA LYS A 243 -43.13 18.35 -4.47
C LYS A 243 -42.72 19.48 -5.40
N ILE A 244 -42.52 20.68 -4.84
CA ILE A 244 -42.01 21.84 -5.56
C ILE A 244 -40.51 21.94 -5.29
N ALA A 245 -39.72 22.39 -6.28
CA ALA A 245 -38.30 22.66 -6.09
C ALA A 245 -38.11 23.81 -5.06
N TYR A 246 -37.08 23.69 -4.22
CA TYR A 246 -36.73 24.68 -3.20
C TYR A 246 -36.36 26.04 -3.81
N ASP A 247 -36.46 27.10 -2.99
CA ASP A 247 -35.95 28.43 -3.30
C ASP A 247 -34.45 28.37 -3.63
N ASP A 248 -34.05 28.90 -4.79
CA ASP A 248 -32.66 28.98 -5.25
C ASP A 248 -31.75 29.61 -4.17
N LYS A 249 -32.26 30.56 -3.38
CA LYS A 249 -31.50 31.17 -2.27
C LYS A 249 -31.16 30.18 -1.16
N LEU A 250 -32.10 29.30 -0.80
CA LEU A 250 -31.87 28.27 0.21
C LEU A 250 -30.88 27.23 -0.31
N MET A 251 -31.04 26.80 -1.56
CA MET A 251 -30.13 25.85 -2.20
C MET A 251 -28.70 26.37 -2.28
N ASN A 252 -28.51 27.64 -2.66
CA ASN A 252 -27.19 28.26 -2.71
C ASN A 252 -26.57 28.37 -1.31
N ARG A 253 -27.36 28.74 -0.30
CA ARG A 253 -26.87 28.79 1.08
C ARG A 253 -26.38 27.42 1.58
N ILE A 254 -27.19 26.37 1.41
CA ILE A 254 -26.82 25.01 1.81
C ILE A 254 -25.58 24.55 1.04
N ARG A 255 -25.49 24.88 -0.25
CA ARG A 255 -24.31 24.56 -1.06
C ARG A 255 -23.05 25.24 -0.52
N ASP A 256 -23.13 26.53 -0.23
CA ASP A 256 -22.01 27.30 0.30
C ASP A 256 -21.60 26.80 1.69
N GLU A 257 -22.56 26.41 2.53
CA GLU A 257 -22.29 25.79 3.84
C GLU A 257 -21.56 24.46 3.68
N LEU A 258 -22.04 23.57 2.81
CA LEU A 258 -21.39 22.29 2.54
C LEU A 258 -19.99 22.46 1.95
N ILE A 259 -19.79 23.40 1.02
CA ILE A 259 -18.44 23.67 0.47
C ILE A 259 -17.49 24.09 1.59
N ARG A 260 -17.90 24.99 2.48
CA ARG A 260 -17.05 25.43 3.61
C ARG A 260 -16.77 24.30 4.60
N GLU A 261 -17.71 23.40 4.79
CA GLU A 261 -17.53 22.21 5.63
C GLU A 261 -16.52 21.26 5.01
N PHE A 262 -16.64 20.96 3.71
CA PHE A 262 -15.66 20.17 2.96
C PHE A 262 -14.27 20.82 2.97
N ASP A 263 -14.17 22.12 2.70
CA ASP A 263 -12.89 22.85 2.73
C ASP A 263 -12.25 22.76 4.13
N ARG A 264 -13.06 22.80 5.20
CA ARG A 264 -12.57 22.65 6.57
C ARG A 264 -12.06 21.23 6.82
N GLU A 265 -12.84 20.22 6.45
CA GLU A 265 -12.45 18.82 6.60
C GLU A 265 -11.18 18.48 5.80
N GLU A 266 -11.04 19.01 4.57
CA GLU A 266 -9.82 18.84 3.77
C GLU A 266 -8.61 19.48 4.46
N ASN A 267 -8.75 20.70 5.00
CA ASN A 267 -7.68 21.37 5.72
C ASN A 267 -7.32 20.65 7.03
N ASP A 268 -8.31 20.21 7.80
CA ASP A 268 -8.11 19.45 9.05
C ASP A 268 -7.49 18.07 8.76
N ALA A 269 -7.68 17.53 7.55
CA ALA A 269 -7.07 16.30 7.10
C ALA A 269 -5.60 16.45 6.64
N ILE A 270 -5.04 17.67 6.54
CA ILE A 270 -3.63 17.87 6.19
C ILE A 270 -2.74 17.61 7.44
N PRO A 271 -1.86 16.60 7.40
CA PRO A 271 -0.94 16.31 8.49
C PRO A 271 -0.01 17.48 8.79
N THR A 272 0.04 17.91 10.05
CA THR A 272 0.93 18.98 10.50
C THR A 272 1.75 18.51 11.70
N ILE A 273 3.07 18.62 11.58
CA ILE A 273 4.01 18.18 12.62
C ILE A 273 4.94 19.30 13.06
N GLU A 274 5.49 19.12 14.24
CA GLU A 274 6.48 19.98 14.85
C GLU A 274 7.69 19.16 15.32
N ILE A 275 8.89 19.56 14.89
CA ILE A 275 10.14 18.96 15.37
C ILE A 275 10.80 19.87 16.41
N TYR A 276 11.42 19.27 17.42
CA TYR A 276 12.27 19.94 18.39
C TYR A 276 13.65 19.26 18.50
N PRO A 277 14.73 20.06 18.62
CA PRO A 277 14.75 21.54 18.68
C PRO A 277 14.51 22.22 17.31
N ARG A 278 14.25 23.55 17.32
CA ARG A 278 14.08 24.38 16.12
C ARG A 278 15.18 25.46 16.02
N PRO A 279 15.87 25.62 14.86
CA PRO A 279 15.80 24.73 13.70
C PRO A 279 16.34 23.32 14.03
N PRO A 280 15.83 22.28 13.36
CA PRO A 280 16.27 20.92 13.63
C PRO A 280 17.67 20.70 13.05
N ALA A 281 18.67 20.73 13.91
CA ALA A 281 20.08 20.58 13.55
C ALA A 281 20.78 19.60 14.51
N ILE A 282 21.51 18.65 13.93
CA ILE A 282 22.28 17.63 14.65
C ILE A 282 23.75 17.88 14.37
N ALA A 283 24.54 17.98 15.44
CA ALA A 283 25.99 18.10 15.35
C ALA A 283 26.66 17.04 16.21
N PHE A 284 27.43 16.16 15.57
CA PHE A 284 28.30 15.18 16.22
C PHE A 284 29.75 15.63 16.06
N ASN A 285 30.35 16.15 17.13
CA ASN A 285 31.66 16.78 17.06
C ASN A 285 32.78 15.88 17.56
N ASN A 286 33.92 15.89 16.86
CA ASN A 286 35.16 15.18 17.22
C ASN A 286 34.95 13.68 17.51
N ILE A 287 34.15 13.02 16.68
CA ILE A 287 33.86 11.59 16.83
C ILE A 287 35.12 10.79 16.50
N ARG A 288 35.56 9.97 17.46
CA ARG A 288 36.71 9.07 17.29
C ARG A 288 36.26 7.71 16.78
N TYR A 289 37.22 6.95 16.28
CA TYR A 289 36.97 5.55 15.89
C TYR A 289 36.37 4.75 17.07
N LEU A 290 35.40 3.85 16.83
CA LEU A 290 34.61 3.11 17.84
C LEU A 290 33.60 3.92 18.67
N ASP A 291 33.58 5.26 18.62
CA ASP A 291 32.53 6.01 19.32
C ASP A 291 31.13 5.65 18.78
N LYS A 292 30.17 5.59 19.70
CA LYS A 292 28.75 5.58 19.40
C LYS A 292 28.13 6.80 20.08
N VAL A 293 27.63 7.73 19.28
CA VAL A 293 26.93 8.93 19.77
C VAL A 293 25.48 8.89 19.32
N SER A 294 24.59 9.46 20.13
CA SER A 294 23.16 9.56 19.85
C SER A 294 22.68 11.00 20.00
N TYR A 295 21.67 11.35 19.22
CA TYR A 295 20.92 12.59 19.34
C TYR A 295 19.43 12.30 19.28
N SER A 296 18.63 12.89 20.17
CA SER A 296 17.19 12.68 20.22
C SER A 296 16.45 13.89 19.66
N LEU A 297 15.57 13.65 18.69
CA LEU A 297 14.58 14.62 18.21
C LEU A 297 13.22 14.28 18.79
N LEU A 298 12.43 15.30 19.16
CA LEU A 298 11.03 15.13 19.52
C LEU A 298 10.16 15.58 18.36
N ILE A 299 9.25 14.72 17.93
CA ILE A 299 8.33 14.96 16.83
C ILE A 299 6.92 14.91 17.39
N LYS A 300 6.18 16.01 17.22
CA LYS A 300 4.82 16.16 17.73
C LYS A 300 3.85 16.33 16.58
N ASN A 301 2.76 15.58 16.60
CA ASN A 301 1.64 15.84 15.70
C ASN A 301 0.77 16.96 16.28
N THR A 302 0.76 18.12 15.63
CA THR A 302 -0.08 19.27 16.01
C THR A 302 -1.27 19.47 15.07
N GLY A 303 -1.42 18.60 14.06
CA GLY A 303 -2.56 18.59 13.16
C GLY A 303 -3.79 17.93 13.77
N GLU A 304 -4.91 17.98 13.05
CA GLU A 304 -6.18 17.39 13.49
C GLU A 304 -6.31 15.91 13.12
N CYS A 305 -5.52 15.43 12.15
CA CYS A 305 -5.52 14.04 11.68
C CYS A 305 -4.29 13.23 12.15
N PRO A 306 -4.38 11.89 12.23
CA PRO A 306 -3.22 11.03 12.43
C PRO A 306 -2.25 11.12 11.25
N CYS A 307 -0.95 10.99 11.51
CA CYS A 307 0.06 11.07 10.46
C CYS A 307 1.10 9.96 10.55
N ALA A 308 1.56 9.49 9.39
CA ALA A 308 2.66 8.54 9.28
C ALA A 308 3.96 9.32 9.00
N CYS A 309 4.94 9.13 9.88
CA CYS A 309 6.21 9.86 9.85
C CYS A 309 7.37 8.89 9.65
N SER A 310 8.36 9.27 8.84
CA SER A 310 9.60 8.50 8.68
C SER A 310 10.78 9.39 8.36
N ILE A 311 11.96 9.11 8.93
CA ILE A 311 13.18 9.88 8.69
C ILE A 311 14.11 9.08 7.78
N HIS A 312 14.54 9.70 6.68
CA HIS A 312 15.48 9.11 5.74
C HIS A 312 16.55 10.10 5.33
N PRO A 313 17.76 9.66 5.03
CA PRO A 313 18.75 10.53 4.41
C PRO A 313 18.34 10.99 3.00
N SER A 314 18.67 12.23 2.63
CA SER A 314 18.20 12.85 1.39
C SER A 314 18.57 12.06 0.13
N SER A 315 19.72 11.40 0.08
CA SER A 315 20.15 10.63 -1.09
C SER A 315 19.41 9.30 -1.27
N THR A 316 18.66 8.86 -0.25
CA THR A 316 17.89 7.61 -0.27
C THR A 316 16.40 7.83 -0.56
N PHE A 317 15.99 9.09 -0.69
CA PHE A 317 14.60 9.48 -0.87
C PHE A 317 14.20 9.48 -2.36
N GLU A 318 13.39 8.50 -2.77
CA GLU A 318 12.66 8.51 -4.05
C GLU A 318 11.15 8.58 -3.76
N PRO A 319 10.45 9.69 -4.10
CA PRO A 319 9.07 9.93 -3.67
C PRO A 319 8.00 8.99 -4.27
N THR A 320 8.35 8.03 -5.14
CA THR A 320 7.37 7.26 -5.93
C THR A 320 7.66 5.77 -6.16
N ARG A 321 8.52 5.09 -5.38
CA ARG A 321 8.76 3.64 -5.59
C ARG A 321 8.69 2.81 -4.30
N PRO A 322 7.87 1.73 -4.28
CA PRO A 322 7.94 0.73 -3.22
C PRO A 322 9.29 0.00 -3.28
N THR A 323 9.87 -0.21 -2.12
CA THR A 323 11.23 -0.69 -1.86
C THR A 323 11.51 -2.04 -2.52
N LYS A 324 12.15 -2.01 -3.70
CA LYS A 324 12.96 -3.11 -4.23
C LYS A 324 14.34 -2.56 -4.58
N ILE A 325 15.24 -2.66 -3.62
CA ILE A 325 16.62 -2.17 -3.71
C ILE A 325 17.43 -3.17 -4.55
N LYS A 326 17.91 -2.71 -5.71
CA LYS A 326 19.08 -3.30 -6.38
C LYS A 326 19.98 -2.18 -6.92
N GLU A 327 21.14 -2.12 -6.28
CA GLU A 327 22.47 -1.88 -6.84
C GLU A 327 22.78 -0.54 -7.54
N LEU A 328 23.81 0.11 -6.96
CA LEU A 328 24.83 0.96 -7.60
C LEU A 328 24.47 2.42 -7.89
N ILE A 329 24.57 3.25 -6.84
CA ILE A 329 25.30 4.53 -6.89
C ILE A 329 26.09 4.63 -5.57
N GLU A 330 27.25 5.27 -5.54
CA GLU A 330 28.20 5.40 -4.43
C GLU A 330 27.52 5.83 -3.10
N VAL A 331 27.48 4.98 -2.07
CA VAL A 331 26.83 5.35 -0.79
C VAL A 331 27.71 5.04 0.42
N PRO A 332 28.65 5.90 0.82
CA PRO A 332 29.63 5.50 1.84
C PRO A 332 29.18 5.77 3.29
N TYR A 333 28.07 6.46 3.57
CA TYR A 333 27.91 7.08 4.90
C TYR A 333 26.65 6.70 5.71
N PHE A 334 25.52 6.33 5.08
CA PHE A 334 24.27 6.06 5.83
C PHE A 334 24.29 4.77 6.64
N ASP A 335 25.15 3.83 6.25
CA ASP A 335 25.40 2.63 7.00
C ASP A 335 25.96 2.89 8.41
N CYS A 336 26.44 4.11 8.70
CA CYS A 336 26.90 4.52 10.03
C CYS A 336 25.80 5.13 10.91
N LEU A 337 24.62 5.39 10.36
CA LEU A 337 23.47 5.95 11.09
C LEU A 337 22.47 4.86 11.45
N THR A 338 21.91 4.95 12.65
CA THR A 338 20.80 4.11 13.11
C THR A 338 19.70 4.97 13.69
N PHE A 339 18.45 4.65 13.34
CA PHE A 339 17.25 5.37 13.78
C PHE A 339 16.43 4.47 14.70
N THR A 340 16.00 5.01 15.84
CA THR A 340 15.15 4.30 16.81
C THR A 340 13.95 5.19 17.17
N PRO A 341 12.71 4.81 16.84
CA PRO A 341 12.31 3.59 16.13
C PRO A 341 12.78 3.56 14.66
N ASN A 342 13.00 2.35 14.13
CA ASN A 342 13.37 2.14 12.73
C ASN A 342 12.11 1.81 11.91
N GLY A 343 11.65 2.75 11.09
CA GLY A 343 10.49 2.58 10.21
C GLY A 343 9.45 3.70 10.32
N PRO A 344 8.39 3.66 9.50
CA PRO A 344 7.30 4.60 9.63
C PRO A 344 6.54 4.33 10.94
N TYR A 345 6.32 5.39 11.71
CA TYR A 345 5.50 5.35 12.93
C TYR A 345 4.30 6.27 12.75
N ILE A 346 3.19 5.90 13.38
CA ILE A 346 1.92 6.63 13.29
C ILE A 346 1.77 7.46 14.55
N LEU A 347 1.59 8.76 14.40
CA LEU A 347 1.30 9.70 15.48
C LEU A 347 -0.17 10.09 15.44
N GLN A 348 -0.88 9.82 16.53
CA GLN A 348 -2.21 10.36 16.76
C GLN A 348 -2.15 11.87 17.03
N ARG A 349 -3.31 12.53 16.98
CA ARG A 349 -3.43 13.96 17.30
C ARG A 349 -2.85 14.26 18.69
N ASN A 350 -1.99 15.28 18.77
CA ASN A 350 -1.26 15.71 19.98
C ASN A 350 -0.29 14.67 20.57
N GLU A 351 -0.03 13.56 19.87
CA GLU A 351 0.95 12.57 20.29
C GLU A 351 2.38 13.04 19.95
N GLU A 352 3.33 12.58 20.76
CA GLU A 352 4.74 12.90 20.64
C GLU A 352 5.56 11.61 20.49
N GLN A 353 6.49 11.59 19.55
CA GLN A 353 7.46 10.51 19.36
C GLN A 353 8.87 11.07 19.45
N THR A 354 9.67 10.48 20.33
CA THR A 354 11.11 10.72 20.36
C THR A 354 11.80 9.78 19.38
N VAL A 355 12.57 10.33 18.45
CA VAL A 355 13.43 9.56 17.54
C VAL A 355 14.89 9.76 17.95
N GLU A 356 15.55 8.67 18.32
CA GLU A 356 16.99 8.65 18.55
C GLU A 356 17.73 8.34 17.24
N ILE A 357 18.65 9.23 16.89
CA ILE A 357 19.54 9.09 15.74
C ILE A 357 20.93 8.86 16.30
N SER A 358 21.46 7.65 16.12
CA SER A 358 22.84 7.34 16.51
C SER A 358 23.77 7.29 15.33
N PHE A 359 25.00 7.77 15.52
CA PHE A 359 26.11 7.62 14.60
C PHE A 359 27.17 6.71 15.22
N LYS A 360 27.58 5.68 14.46
CA LYS A 360 28.71 4.79 14.79
C LYS A 360 29.53 4.55 13.53
N MET A 361 30.81 4.95 13.58
CA MET A 361 31.74 4.75 12.47
C MET A 361 31.93 3.26 12.16
N LYS A 362 31.76 2.86 10.90
CA LYS A 362 32.14 1.52 10.43
C LYS A 362 33.57 1.52 9.91
N THR A 363 34.28 0.43 10.18
CA THR A 363 35.71 0.26 9.85
C THR A 363 36.04 0.53 8.37
N GLN A 364 35.15 0.15 7.46
CA GLN A 364 35.35 0.33 6.02
C GLN A 364 35.33 1.79 5.54
N TYR A 365 34.87 2.73 6.36
CA TYR A 365 34.80 4.16 6.04
C TYR A 365 35.79 5.00 6.85
N SER A 366 36.55 4.36 7.74
CA SER A 366 37.52 5.02 8.64
C SER A 366 38.66 5.74 7.91
N TRP A 367 38.81 5.58 6.59
CA TRP A 367 39.81 6.25 5.76
C TRP A 367 39.19 7.14 4.67
N SER A 368 37.89 6.99 4.37
CA SER A 368 37.22 7.66 3.24
C SER A 368 36.40 8.89 3.64
N LEU A 369 36.11 9.08 4.93
CA LEU A 369 35.57 10.35 5.40
C LEU A 369 36.70 11.38 5.48
N GLY A 370 36.53 12.48 4.76
CA GLY A 370 37.21 13.71 5.13
C GLY A 370 36.88 14.07 6.59
N LYS A 371 37.66 14.96 7.21
CA LYS A 371 37.48 15.39 8.61
C LYS A 371 36.04 15.86 8.96
N LYS A 372 35.20 16.13 7.95
CA LYS A 372 33.82 16.59 8.09
C LYS A 372 32.88 15.87 7.10
N LEU A 373 31.70 15.48 7.58
CA LEU A 373 30.55 15.02 6.81
C LEU A 373 29.40 16.02 7.05
N ASN A 374 28.78 16.50 5.96
CA ASN A 374 27.58 17.33 6.02
C ASN A 374 26.48 16.65 5.21
N GLU A 375 25.30 16.52 5.77
CA GLU A 375 24.17 15.80 5.17
C GLU A 375 22.83 16.40 5.59
N ILE A 376 21.77 16.12 4.82
CA ILE A 376 20.40 16.48 5.15
C ILE A 376 19.57 15.21 5.37
N LEU A 377 18.93 15.11 6.53
CA LEU A 377 17.91 14.10 6.80
C LEU A 377 16.53 14.71 6.49
N ILE A 378 15.67 13.95 5.84
CA ILE A 378 14.30 14.34 5.51
C ILE A 378 13.38 13.60 6.46
N LEU A 379 12.65 14.33 7.30
CA LEU A 379 11.46 13.81 7.96
C LEU A 379 10.30 13.91 6.97
N HIS A 380 9.94 12.77 6.41
CA HIS A 380 8.82 12.62 5.50
C HIS A 380 7.53 12.39 6.27
N VAL A 381 6.48 13.13 5.89
CA VAL A 381 5.12 12.99 6.40
C VAL A 381 4.21 12.62 5.25
N GLU A 382 3.55 11.45 5.34
CA GLU A 382 2.66 10.99 4.29
C GLU A 382 1.51 11.99 4.09
N ASN A 383 1.31 12.47 2.85
CA ASN A 383 0.33 13.51 2.49
C ASN A 383 0.51 14.86 3.24
N GLY A 384 1.64 15.07 3.89
CA GLY A 384 1.98 16.31 4.60
C GLY A 384 3.19 17.03 3.99
N ALA A 385 3.70 18.04 4.70
CA ALA A 385 4.92 18.74 4.32
C ALA A 385 6.16 18.03 4.90
N ASP A 386 7.20 17.89 4.07
CA ASP A 386 8.49 17.36 4.50
C ASP A 386 9.28 18.39 5.32
N THR A 387 10.01 17.92 6.32
CA THR A 387 10.91 18.76 7.13
C THR A 387 12.36 18.33 6.95
N PHE A 388 13.26 19.30 6.75
CA PHE A 388 14.68 19.06 6.51
C PHE A 388 15.50 19.30 7.78
N ILE A 389 16.32 18.32 8.16
CA ILE A 389 17.15 18.30 9.36
C ILE A 389 18.61 18.29 8.91
N THR A 390 19.40 19.26 9.35
CA THR A 390 20.84 19.31 9.00
C THR A 390 21.63 18.38 9.92
N LEU A 391 22.52 17.56 9.35
CA LEU A 391 23.44 16.69 10.07
C LEU A 391 24.88 17.08 9.75
N ASP A 392 25.61 17.57 10.75
CA ASP A 392 27.03 17.84 10.71
C ASP A 392 27.78 16.81 11.57
N VAL A 393 28.76 16.11 11.00
CA VAL A 393 29.64 15.20 11.74
C VAL A 393 31.09 15.58 11.51
N THR A 394 31.84 15.81 12.58
CA THR A 394 33.30 15.99 12.51
C THR A 394 34.00 14.80 13.15
N LEU A 395 35.07 14.34 12.50
CA LEU A 395 35.82 13.16 12.91
C LEU A 395 37.21 13.53 13.42
N ASP A 396 37.62 12.87 14.50
CA ASP A 396 39.00 12.81 14.94
C ASP A 396 39.56 11.45 14.50
N MET A 397 40.29 11.44 13.38
CA MET A 397 40.74 10.19 12.75
C MET A 397 41.76 9.45 13.62
N GLY A 398 42.53 10.17 14.44
CA GLY A 398 43.63 9.61 15.25
C GLY A 398 44.51 8.63 14.46
N PRO A 399 45.11 7.63 15.13
CA PRO A 399 45.94 6.61 14.46
C PRO A 399 45.16 5.54 13.67
N PHE A 400 43.83 5.47 13.81
CA PHE A 400 43.01 4.47 13.13
C PHE A 400 42.64 4.99 11.74
N GLY A 401 43.04 4.28 10.69
CA GLY A 401 42.79 4.72 9.31
C GLY A 401 43.87 5.62 8.72
N LEU A 402 45.00 5.80 9.42
CA LEU A 402 46.20 6.40 8.81
C LEU A 402 46.94 5.39 7.94
N ALA A 403 47.47 5.86 6.82
CA ALA A 403 48.48 5.13 6.05
C ALA A 403 49.84 5.16 6.78
N PHE A 404 50.71 4.17 6.53
CA PHE A 404 51.97 4.02 7.26
C PHE A 404 52.98 5.15 7.07
N ASP A 405 52.87 5.91 5.99
CA ASP A 405 53.66 7.12 5.72
C ASP A 405 53.17 8.35 6.51
N GLN A 406 51.94 8.32 7.04
CA GLN A 406 51.37 9.39 7.85
C GLN A 406 51.71 9.26 9.34
N PHE A 407 52.26 8.12 9.77
CA PHE A 407 52.78 7.95 11.12
C PHE A 407 54.16 8.63 11.26
N PRO A 408 54.52 9.13 12.46
CA PRO A 408 55.88 9.59 12.73
C PRO A 408 56.93 8.49 12.49
N PRO A 409 58.20 8.89 12.31
CA PRO A 409 59.30 7.93 12.20
C PRO A 409 59.33 6.96 13.38
N THR A 410 59.53 5.68 13.08
CA THR A 410 59.71 4.67 14.12
C THR A 410 61.09 4.83 14.75
N LEU A 411 61.11 5.00 16.07
CA LEU A 411 62.34 5.23 16.85
C LEU A 411 62.55 4.08 17.83
N PHE A 412 63.80 3.63 17.97
CA PHE A 412 64.20 2.57 18.90
C PHE A 412 65.27 3.06 19.87
N ASP A 413 65.01 2.93 21.17
CA ASP A 413 65.97 3.25 22.23
C ASP A 413 66.79 2.00 22.55
N SER A 414 68.09 2.04 22.24
CA SER A 414 68.99 0.91 22.41
C SER A 414 69.23 0.52 23.87
N GLU A 415 69.13 1.46 24.81
CA GLU A 415 69.35 1.20 26.25
C GLU A 415 68.12 0.55 26.87
N LYS A 416 66.95 1.15 26.65
CA LYS A 416 65.68 0.64 27.17
C LYS A 416 65.15 -0.57 26.38
N ARG A 417 65.76 -0.86 25.22
CA ARG A 417 65.38 -1.93 24.28
C ARG A 417 63.90 -1.88 23.91
N GLN A 418 63.37 -0.67 23.72
CA GLN A 418 61.96 -0.45 23.44
C GLN A 418 61.78 0.57 22.32
N TYR A 419 60.68 0.42 21.57
CA TYR A 419 60.27 1.41 20.58
C TYR A 419 59.62 2.59 21.28
N ILE A 420 59.91 3.80 20.81
CA ILE A 420 59.39 5.03 21.38
C ILE A 420 58.64 5.81 20.31
N TYR A 421 57.59 6.50 20.74
CA TYR A 421 56.88 7.46 19.94
C TYR A 421 57.32 8.88 20.33
N PHE A 422 57.79 9.66 19.36
CA PHE A 422 58.14 11.07 19.54
C PHE A 422 57.51 11.92 18.44
N THR A 423 56.94 13.06 18.81
CA THR A 423 56.34 14.02 17.87
C THR A 423 57.28 15.18 17.51
N ASP A 424 58.31 15.46 18.33
CA ASP A 424 59.32 16.49 18.06
C ASP A 424 60.71 15.85 17.83
N PRO A 425 61.30 15.99 16.63
CA PRO A 425 62.64 15.47 16.30
C PRO A 425 63.79 16.08 17.13
N LYS A 426 63.57 17.19 17.83
CA LYS A 426 64.64 17.91 18.57
C LYS A 426 65.03 17.27 19.91
N ASP A 427 64.21 16.36 20.43
CA ASP A 427 64.46 15.64 21.69
C ASP A 427 65.18 14.29 21.49
N VAL A 428 65.65 14.01 20.27
CA VAL A 428 66.30 12.74 19.93
C VAL A 428 67.76 12.76 20.43
N CYS A 429 68.02 11.99 21.49
CA CYS A 429 69.36 11.71 22.02
C CYS A 429 70.11 10.69 21.14
N GLU A 430 71.45 10.68 21.15
CA GLU A 430 72.30 9.76 20.34
C GLU A 430 71.96 8.27 20.50
N ARG A 431 71.34 7.86 21.61
CA ARG A 431 70.92 6.47 21.89
C ARG A 431 69.61 6.04 21.22
N VAL A 432 68.89 6.98 20.59
CA VAL A 432 67.62 6.73 19.90
C VAL A 432 67.89 6.67 18.40
N VAL A 433 67.59 5.52 17.78
CA VAL A 433 67.86 5.27 16.36
C VAL A 433 66.55 5.23 15.58
N GLU A 434 66.48 5.97 14.47
CA GLU A 434 65.36 5.87 13.52
C GLU A 434 65.45 4.60 12.69
N THR A 435 64.40 3.79 12.73
CA THR A 435 64.33 2.51 12.03
C THR A 435 63.51 2.63 10.74
N LYS A 436 64.21 2.99 9.64
CA LYS A 436 63.58 3.31 8.34
C LYS A 436 62.62 2.24 7.78
N ASN A 437 62.90 0.97 8.04
CA ASN A 437 62.15 -0.16 7.50
C ASN A 437 61.13 -0.74 8.50
N ASP A 438 61.13 -0.30 9.75
CA ASP A 438 60.18 -0.84 10.72
C ASP A 438 58.80 -0.20 10.53
N PRO A 439 57.72 -0.95 10.81
CA PRO A 439 56.38 -0.39 10.84
C PRO A 439 56.22 0.61 11.99
N PRO A 440 55.13 1.38 12.04
CA PRO A 440 54.93 2.38 13.09
C PRO A 440 55.02 1.76 14.49
N ALA A 441 55.62 2.50 15.43
CA ALA A 441 55.85 2.06 16.81
C ALA A 441 54.59 1.51 17.49
N LEU A 442 53.41 2.08 17.19
CA LEU A 442 52.10 1.60 17.67
C LEU A 442 51.90 0.10 17.39
N TYR A 443 52.06 -0.33 16.14
CA TYR A 443 51.84 -1.72 15.74
C TYR A 443 52.89 -2.65 16.36
N ILE A 444 54.14 -2.18 16.47
CA ILE A 444 55.22 -2.96 17.09
C ILE A 444 54.92 -3.17 18.57
N SER A 445 54.63 -2.10 19.31
CA SER A 445 54.36 -2.16 20.75
C SER A 445 53.16 -3.06 21.07
N LEU A 446 52.11 -3.04 20.25
CA LEU A 446 50.99 -3.98 20.38
C LEU A 446 51.43 -5.44 20.17
N ILE A 447 52.14 -5.73 19.08
CA ILE A 447 52.56 -7.10 18.75
C ILE A 447 53.58 -7.64 19.76
N GLU A 448 54.57 -6.86 20.16
CA GLU A 448 55.57 -7.31 21.14
C GLU A 448 54.94 -7.53 22.52
N CYS A 449 54.03 -6.64 22.96
CA CYS A 449 53.28 -6.86 24.20
C CYS A 449 52.44 -8.16 24.15
N LEU A 450 51.86 -8.49 23.01
CA LEU A 450 51.12 -9.75 22.82
C LEU A 450 52.05 -10.97 22.79
N LYS A 451 53.24 -10.87 22.19
CA LYS A 451 54.23 -11.96 22.11
C LYS A 451 54.79 -12.37 23.48
N GLU A 452 54.98 -11.41 24.38
CA GLU A 452 55.49 -11.66 25.74
C GLU A 452 54.50 -12.45 26.61
N ARG A 453 53.23 -12.56 26.17
CA ARG A 453 52.15 -13.17 26.95
C ARG A 453 51.72 -14.52 26.39
N ASN A 454 51.05 -15.31 27.24
CA ASN A 454 50.61 -16.69 26.94
C ASN A 454 49.10 -16.89 27.18
N ASP A 455 48.37 -15.84 27.54
CA ASP A 455 46.96 -15.85 27.94
C ASP A 455 45.97 -15.62 26.78
N LEU A 456 46.47 -15.50 25.54
CA LEU A 456 45.62 -15.33 24.36
C LEU A 456 45.17 -16.69 23.81
N ASP A 457 43.88 -16.98 23.95
CA ASP A 457 43.22 -18.10 23.28
C ASP A 457 42.38 -17.61 22.10
N LEU A 458 42.85 -17.88 20.87
CA LEU A 458 42.18 -17.43 19.65
C LEU A 458 40.80 -18.09 19.45
N LEU A 459 40.53 -19.28 20.00
CA LEU A 459 39.25 -19.96 19.77
C LEU A 459 38.12 -19.34 20.59
N SER A 460 38.40 -18.95 21.84
CA SER A 460 37.43 -18.22 22.67
C SER A 460 37.12 -16.83 22.15
N VAL A 461 38.10 -16.13 21.56
CA VAL A 461 37.93 -14.77 20.99
C VAL A 461 36.84 -14.71 19.90
N PHE A 462 36.69 -15.78 19.11
CA PHE A 462 35.83 -15.81 17.92
C PHE A 462 34.60 -16.72 18.06
N ASN A 463 34.39 -17.35 19.22
CA ASN A 463 33.08 -17.87 19.61
C ASN A 463 32.18 -16.67 19.94
N GLY A 464 31.10 -16.51 19.17
CA GLY A 464 30.36 -15.25 18.96
C GLY A 464 29.67 -14.56 20.14
N GLU A 465 30.12 -14.75 21.38
CA GLU A 465 29.61 -14.08 22.59
C GLU A 465 30.53 -12.93 23.05
N ILE A 466 31.82 -12.92 22.68
CA ILE A 466 32.81 -12.01 23.30
C ILE A 466 33.01 -10.72 22.49
N GLN A 467 32.93 -10.73 21.16
CA GLN A 467 33.31 -9.54 20.35
C GLN A 467 32.47 -8.29 20.61
N ASP A 468 31.16 -8.44 20.84
CA ASP A 468 30.25 -7.32 21.07
C ASP A 468 30.28 -6.80 22.52
N SER A 469 30.93 -7.51 23.45
CA SER A 469 31.02 -7.14 24.87
C SER A 469 32.36 -6.52 25.29
N LEU A 470 33.35 -6.47 24.39
CA LEU A 470 34.66 -5.90 24.69
C LEU A 470 34.65 -4.37 24.65
N ASP A 471 35.01 -3.75 25.76
CA ASP A 471 35.30 -2.32 25.80
C ASP A 471 36.74 -2.03 25.35
N LEU A 472 36.87 -1.51 24.13
CA LEU A 472 38.14 -1.13 23.51
C LEU A 472 38.41 0.38 23.60
N ILE A 473 37.45 1.17 24.11
CA ILE A 473 37.55 2.64 24.20
C ILE A 473 38.77 3.07 25.04
N PRO A 474 39.08 2.45 26.20
CA PRO A 474 40.23 2.85 27.00
C PRO A 474 41.57 2.70 26.26
N ILE A 475 41.75 1.61 25.51
CA ILE A 475 42.98 1.35 24.75
C ILE A 475 43.07 2.32 23.57
N ARG A 476 41.96 2.56 22.87
CA ARG A 476 41.89 3.55 21.81
C ARG A 476 42.28 4.94 22.32
N ASP A 477 41.70 5.40 23.42
CA ASP A 477 42.00 6.73 23.95
C ASP A 477 43.47 6.85 24.37
N GLN A 478 44.06 5.78 24.92
CA GLN A 478 45.50 5.71 25.19
C GLN A 478 46.34 5.82 23.90
N ILE A 479 45.92 5.17 22.82
CA ILE A 479 46.56 5.25 21.50
C ILE A 479 46.48 6.68 20.93
N TYR A 480 45.32 7.35 21.06
CA TYR A 480 45.14 8.76 20.64
C TYR A 480 45.97 9.74 21.49
N ALA A 481 46.22 9.40 22.75
CA ALA A 481 47.15 10.13 23.63
C ALA A 481 48.63 9.81 23.34
N HIS A 482 48.91 8.91 22.40
CA HIS A 482 50.25 8.47 22.01
C HIS A 482 51.04 7.75 23.11
N ASP A 483 50.34 7.13 24.06
CA ASP A 483 50.94 6.27 25.08
C ASP A 483 50.83 4.80 24.67
N TYR A 484 51.96 4.19 24.29
CA TYR A 484 52.01 2.82 23.79
C TYR A 484 52.42 1.79 24.85
N ASN A 485 52.22 2.09 26.14
CA ASN A 485 52.38 1.13 27.23
C ASN A 485 51.12 0.30 27.47
N PHE A 486 51.05 -0.87 26.87
CA PHE A 486 49.85 -1.73 26.90
C PHE A 486 49.81 -2.77 28.03
N LYS A 487 50.77 -2.73 28.96
CA LYS A 487 51.00 -3.78 29.96
C LYS A 487 49.80 -4.07 30.88
N ASN A 488 48.92 -3.09 31.06
CA ASN A 488 47.79 -3.18 31.99
C ASN A 488 46.49 -3.72 31.37
N TYR A 489 46.45 -3.94 30.04
CA TYR A 489 45.25 -4.43 29.36
C TYR A 489 45.29 -5.93 29.14
N PRO A 490 44.13 -6.63 29.11
CA PRO A 490 44.05 -8.05 28.73
C PRO A 490 44.52 -8.30 27.30
N SER A 491 45.13 -9.46 27.03
CA SER A 491 45.64 -9.80 25.70
C SER A 491 44.55 -9.87 24.63
N ILE A 492 43.32 -10.26 25.00
CA ILE A 492 42.18 -10.28 24.08
C ILE A 492 41.80 -8.87 23.58
N ASN A 493 41.74 -7.86 24.45
CA ASN A 493 41.43 -6.49 24.05
C ASN A 493 42.53 -5.90 23.17
N LEU A 494 43.80 -6.17 23.49
CA LEU A 494 44.95 -5.73 22.67
C LEU A 494 44.95 -6.37 21.28
N PHE A 495 44.64 -7.67 21.22
CA PHE A 495 44.53 -8.38 19.95
C PHE A 495 43.37 -7.85 19.11
N MET A 496 42.19 -7.64 19.69
CA MET A 496 41.05 -7.04 18.98
C MET A 496 41.36 -5.61 18.51
N THR A 497 42.05 -4.82 19.32
CA THR A 497 42.50 -3.47 18.94
C THR A 497 43.44 -3.52 17.73
N LEU A 498 44.39 -4.47 17.70
CA LEU A 498 45.28 -4.69 16.56
C LEU A 498 44.50 -5.07 15.29
N LEU A 499 43.48 -5.93 15.39
CA LEU A 499 42.62 -6.27 14.24
C LEU A 499 41.85 -5.05 13.73
N HIS A 500 41.29 -4.25 14.63
CA HIS A 500 40.61 -3.01 14.27
C HIS A 500 41.55 -2.01 13.56
N LEU A 501 42.80 -1.87 14.03
CA LEU A 501 43.81 -1.04 13.39
C LEU A 501 44.19 -1.54 11.98
N LEU A 502 44.29 -2.85 11.80
CA LEU A 502 44.61 -3.45 10.49
C LEU A 502 43.43 -3.32 9.51
N GLN A 503 42.20 -3.53 9.98
CA GLN A 503 41.00 -3.37 9.16
C GLN A 503 40.71 -1.91 8.80
N ALA A 504 41.14 -0.96 9.63
CA ALA A 504 40.94 0.46 9.40
C ALA A 504 41.90 1.03 8.33
N LEU A 505 42.99 0.34 7.98
CA LEU A 505 43.98 0.83 7.02
C LEU A 505 43.32 1.29 5.69
N PRO A 506 43.77 2.42 5.10
CA PRO A 506 43.24 2.91 3.81
C PRO A 506 43.31 1.88 2.69
N GLU A 507 44.42 1.14 2.64
CA GLU A 507 44.59 -0.04 1.81
C GLU A 507 44.89 -1.24 2.72
N PRO A 508 44.32 -2.44 2.43
CA PRO A 508 44.66 -3.63 3.19
C PRO A 508 46.17 -3.88 3.16
N LEU A 509 46.70 -4.47 4.24
CA LEU A 509 48.14 -4.68 4.42
C LEU A 509 48.80 -5.37 3.21
N ILE A 510 48.08 -6.28 2.56
CA ILE A 510 48.41 -6.77 1.22
C ILE A 510 47.51 -6.02 0.25
N SER A 511 48.08 -5.15 -0.59
CA SER A 511 47.29 -4.28 -1.47
C SER A 511 46.44 -5.07 -2.49
N ARG A 512 45.37 -4.44 -2.99
CA ARG A 512 44.47 -5.05 -3.99
C ARG A 512 45.22 -5.51 -5.25
N ASP A 513 46.17 -4.72 -5.73
CA ASP A 513 47.00 -5.07 -6.90
C ASP A 513 47.81 -6.36 -6.68
N ILE A 514 48.32 -6.57 -5.47
CA ILE A 514 49.06 -7.78 -5.13
C ILE A 514 48.09 -8.96 -5.05
N GLN A 515 46.92 -8.77 -4.42
CA GLN A 515 45.84 -9.76 -4.36
C GLN A 515 45.39 -10.20 -5.75
N ASP A 516 45.15 -9.26 -6.66
CA ASP A 516 44.73 -9.54 -8.03
C ASP A 516 45.79 -10.36 -8.79
N LYS A 517 47.07 -10.03 -8.62
CA LYS A 517 48.18 -10.80 -9.21
C LYS A 517 48.25 -12.24 -8.70
N ILE A 518 47.89 -12.49 -7.44
CA ILE A 518 47.89 -13.82 -6.82
C ILE A 518 46.65 -14.62 -7.20
N PHE A 519 45.47 -14.02 -7.06
CA PHE A 519 44.19 -14.74 -7.04
C PHE A 519 43.43 -14.71 -8.38
N LEU A 520 43.65 -13.72 -9.25
CA LEU A 520 42.99 -13.64 -10.57
C LEU A 520 43.77 -14.35 -11.69
N LYS A 521 45.09 -14.60 -11.52
CA LYS A 521 45.85 -15.48 -12.44
C LYS A 521 45.50 -16.96 -12.31
N THR A 522 44.89 -17.38 -11.21
CA THR A 522 44.45 -18.78 -10.99
C THR A 522 43.11 -19.13 -11.66
N ASN A 523 42.33 -18.16 -12.16
CA ASN A 523 41.00 -18.41 -12.73
C ASN A 523 40.90 -18.26 -14.26
N ASN A 524 41.92 -17.73 -14.95
CA ASN A 524 41.91 -17.59 -16.41
C ASN A 524 42.79 -18.65 -17.08
N SER A 525 42.40 -19.92 -16.97
CA SER A 525 42.71 -20.93 -17.98
C SER A 525 41.60 -20.96 -19.02
N ASN A 526 41.31 -19.82 -19.67
CA ASN A 526 40.62 -19.74 -20.95
C ASN A 526 40.74 -18.33 -21.55
N ASN A 527 41.51 -18.24 -22.64
CA ASN A 527 41.52 -17.21 -23.68
C ASN A 527 41.43 -15.73 -23.26
N ARG A 528 42.57 -15.03 -23.35
CA ARG A 528 42.73 -13.83 -24.21
C ARG A 528 44.17 -13.31 -24.17
N SER A 529 44.71 -13.10 -25.36
CA SER A 529 45.86 -12.25 -25.62
C SER A 529 45.57 -10.83 -25.14
N SER A 530 46.46 -10.27 -24.32
CA SER A 530 46.58 -8.83 -24.14
C SER A 530 48.02 -8.45 -24.49
N GLN A 531 48.16 -7.58 -25.49
CA GLN A 531 49.43 -7.00 -25.90
C GLN A 531 49.87 -5.98 -24.85
N LEU A 532 51.14 -6.01 -24.46
CA LEU A 532 51.82 -4.90 -23.76
C LEU A 532 52.55 -4.03 -24.78
N PRO A 533 52.53 -2.69 -24.63
CA PRO A 533 53.37 -1.80 -25.41
C PRO A 533 54.79 -1.80 -24.83
N SER A 534 55.68 -2.64 -25.37
CA SER A 534 57.17 -2.48 -25.33
C SER A 534 57.97 -3.72 -25.79
N GLY A 535 57.33 -4.79 -26.28
CA GLY A 535 58.04 -5.79 -27.10
C GLY A 535 59.04 -6.71 -26.38
N ALA A 536 58.90 -6.94 -25.07
CA ALA A 536 59.69 -7.96 -24.38
C ALA A 536 58.85 -9.24 -24.14
N THR A 537 59.22 -10.33 -24.81
CA THR A 537 58.63 -11.66 -24.62
C THR A 537 59.45 -12.44 -23.59
N ILE A 538 58.86 -12.81 -22.46
CA ILE A 538 59.43 -13.85 -21.57
C ILE A 538 58.62 -15.13 -21.80
N GLN A 539 59.21 -16.11 -22.48
CA GLN A 539 58.71 -17.47 -22.48
C GLN A 539 59.18 -18.18 -21.22
N SER A 540 58.25 -18.66 -20.39
CA SER A 540 58.56 -19.67 -19.37
C SER A 540 57.61 -20.85 -19.52
N ASN A 541 58.15 -21.96 -20.01
CA ASN A 541 57.52 -23.28 -19.96
C ASN A 541 57.27 -23.68 -18.50
N ILE A 542 56.02 -23.99 -18.14
CA ILE A 542 55.70 -24.85 -16.98
C ILE A 542 54.55 -25.81 -17.40
N PRO A 543 54.66 -27.14 -17.20
CA PRO A 543 53.68 -28.13 -17.70
C PRO A 543 52.44 -28.33 -16.83
N ASN A 544 51.44 -29.00 -17.41
CA ASN A 544 50.08 -29.27 -16.93
C ASN A 544 49.95 -30.19 -15.69
N GLU A 545 49.00 -29.78 -14.83
CA GLU A 545 48.08 -30.47 -13.89
C GLU A 545 48.48 -31.55 -12.84
N SER A 546 47.98 -31.29 -11.61
CA SER A 546 48.02 -32.01 -10.31
C SER A 546 49.40 -32.12 -9.65
N PRO A 547 49.58 -32.16 -8.31
CA PRO A 547 48.87 -31.60 -7.15
C PRO A 547 49.58 -30.34 -6.62
N SER A 548 48.95 -29.15 -6.62
CA SER A 548 49.70 -27.96 -6.18
C SER A 548 48.88 -26.71 -5.83
N GLN A 549 47.62 -26.74 -5.38
CA GLN A 549 47.05 -25.51 -4.78
C GLN A 549 47.92 -25.05 -3.58
N GLN A 550 48.41 -25.96 -2.75
CA GLN A 550 49.35 -25.66 -1.66
C GLN A 550 50.75 -25.22 -2.14
N GLN A 551 51.29 -25.82 -3.21
CA GLN A 551 52.59 -25.43 -3.78
C GLN A 551 52.53 -24.10 -4.58
N HIS A 552 51.41 -23.81 -5.26
CA HIS A 552 51.13 -22.52 -5.89
C HIS A 552 50.99 -21.41 -4.84
N MET A 553 50.34 -21.71 -3.72
CA MET A 553 50.17 -20.74 -2.63
C MET A 553 51.46 -20.52 -1.84
N THR A 554 52.30 -21.54 -1.65
CA THR A 554 53.66 -21.36 -1.09
C THR A 554 54.51 -20.48 -2.01
N LYS A 555 54.44 -20.66 -3.34
CA LYS A 555 55.09 -19.73 -4.30
C LYS A 555 54.48 -18.32 -4.27
N ALA A 556 53.17 -18.20 -4.02
CA ALA A 556 52.49 -16.91 -3.91
C ALA A 556 52.92 -16.12 -2.66
N VAL A 557 53.15 -16.78 -1.53
CA VAL A 557 53.63 -16.13 -0.29
C VAL A 557 55.04 -15.56 -0.49
N SER A 558 55.98 -16.34 -1.06
CA SER A 558 57.32 -15.82 -1.40
C SER A 558 57.27 -14.63 -2.36
N PHE A 559 56.38 -14.66 -3.37
CA PHE A 559 56.17 -13.55 -4.30
C PHE A 559 55.59 -12.29 -3.61
N ILE A 560 54.67 -12.44 -2.66
CA ILE A 560 54.10 -11.32 -1.90
C ILE A 560 55.16 -10.62 -1.06
N ILE A 561 55.99 -11.39 -0.38
CA ILE A 561 57.09 -10.89 0.44
C ILE A 561 58.04 -10.00 -0.38
N GLU A 562 58.23 -10.29 -1.66
CA GLU A 562 59.06 -9.49 -2.57
C GLU A 562 58.37 -8.21 -3.06
N GLN A 563 57.03 -8.18 -3.10
CA GLN A 563 56.24 -7.04 -3.61
C GLN A 563 55.74 -6.10 -2.50
N LEU A 564 55.73 -6.54 -1.25
CA LEU A 564 55.39 -5.68 -0.12
C LEU A 564 56.51 -4.65 0.13
N GLN A 565 56.08 -3.42 0.40
CA GLN A 565 56.96 -2.35 0.86
C GLN A 565 57.62 -2.74 2.20
N PRO A 566 58.82 -2.21 2.54
CA PRO A 566 59.61 -2.69 3.67
C PRO A 566 58.87 -2.68 5.02
N LYS A 567 58.07 -1.63 5.30
CA LYS A 567 57.33 -1.47 6.56
C LYS A 567 56.17 -2.46 6.68
N GLU A 568 55.38 -2.59 5.62
CA GLU A 568 54.24 -3.50 5.45
C GLU A 568 54.70 -4.95 5.59
N ARG A 569 55.81 -5.29 4.92
CA ARG A 569 56.43 -6.61 4.97
C ARG A 569 56.88 -6.96 6.39
N ASN A 570 57.57 -6.05 7.06
CA ASN A 570 58.04 -6.26 8.42
C ASN A 570 56.87 -6.39 9.41
N LEU A 571 55.80 -5.61 9.23
CA LEU A 571 54.58 -5.77 10.02
C LEU A 571 53.92 -7.14 9.79
N PHE A 572 53.77 -7.52 8.52
CA PHE A 572 53.18 -8.78 8.12
C PHE A 572 53.90 -9.98 8.75
N PHE A 573 55.23 -10.01 8.70
CA PHE A 573 56.01 -11.07 9.35
C PHE A 573 55.92 -11.03 10.87
N ARG A 574 56.00 -9.85 11.50
CA ARG A 574 55.85 -9.74 12.96
C ARG A 574 54.49 -10.27 13.42
N PHE A 575 53.43 -9.99 12.66
CA PHE A 575 52.08 -10.50 12.90
C PHE A 575 52.00 -12.02 12.71
N LEU A 576 52.56 -12.55 11.61
CA LEU A 576 52.59 -14.00 11.35
C LEU A 576 53.37 -14.78 12.40
N LEU A 577 54.55 -14.28 12.81
CA LEU A 577 55.38 -14.89 13.85
C LEU A 577 54.65 -14.92 15.20
N PHE A 578 53.95 -13.84 15.53
CA PHE A 578 53.08 -13.79 16.70
C PHE A 578 51.96 -14.84 16.60
N LEU A 579 51.22 -14.85 15.48
CA LEU A 579 50.13 -15.82 15.26
C LEU A 579 50.63 -17.26 15.31
N GLN A 580 51.84 -17.57 14.82
CA GLN A 580 52.43 -18.91 14.86
C GLN A 580 52.49 -19.48 16.30
N LYS A 581 52.75 -18.64 17.30
CA LYS A 581 52.80 -19.03 18.72
C LYS A 581 51.42 -19.47 19.24
N SER A 582 50.36 -18.84 18.75
CA SER A 582 48.98 -19.03 19.22
C SER A 582 48.10 -19.82 18.23
N TRP A 583 48.64 -20.28 17.09
CA TRP A 583 47.87 -20.97 16.05
C TRP A 583 47.65 -22.45 16.39
N PRO A 584 46.40 -22.98 16.29
CA PRO A 584 46.13 -24.38 16.57
C PRO A 584 46.87 -25.32 15.60
N THR A 585 47.44 -26.40 16.12
CA THR A 585 48.20 -27.35 15.29
C THR A 585 47.28 -28.14 14.34
N PRO A 586 47.79 -28.64 13.19
CA PRO A 586 47.01 -29.51 12.30
C PRO A 586 46.52 -30.81 12.93
N GLU A 587 47.08 -31.17 14.08
CA GLU A 587 46.69 -32.32 14.89
C GLU A 587 45.56 -31.97 15.87
N TYR A 588 45.55 -30.74 16.40
CA TYR A 588 44.44 -30.18 17.16
C TYR A 588 43.19 -30.04 16.28
N ALA A 589 43.31 -29.45 15.09
CA ALA A 589 42.19 -29.29 14.14
C ALA A 589 41.59 -30.63 13.65
N ARG A 590 42.34 -31.74 13.69
CA ARG A 590 41.85 -33.08 13.33
C ARG A 590 41.12 -33.80 14.47
N ARG A 591 41.30 -33.34 15.71
CA ARG A 591 40.74 -33.94 16.93
C ARG A 591 39.58 -33.13 17.53
N THR A 592 39.27 -31.98 16.96
CA THR A 592 38.21 -31.07 17.41
C THR A 592 36.84 -31.45 16.85
N ASP A 593 35.79 -31.23 17.64
CA ASP A 593 34.41 -31.44 17.21
C ASP A 593 33.96 -30.44 16.12
N ASN A 594 32.78 -30.68 15.54
CA ASN A 594 32.26 -29.85 14.44
C ASN A 594 32.02 -28.38 14.84
N ASN A 595 31.73 -28.10 16.11
CA ASN A 595 31.47 -26.73 16.59
C ASN A 595 32.78 -25.94 16.70
N ILE A 596 33.83 -26.56 17.25
CA ILE A 596 35.16 -25.96 17.35
C ILE A 596 35.78 -25.77 15.96
N GLN A 597 35.55 -26.69 15.02
CA GLN A 597 35.99 -26.53 13.64
C GLN A 597 35.30 -25.35 12.93
N ALA A 598 34.02 -25.12 13.19
CA ALA A 598 33.30 -23.96 12.68
C ALA A 598 33.85 -22.64 13.26
N ALA A 599 34.09 -22.61 14.57
CA ALA A 599 34.73 -21.47 15.24
C ALA A 599 36.10 -21.16 14.65
N LEU A 600 36.95 -22.18 14.49
CA LEU A 600 38.27 -22.04 13.87
C LEU A 600 38.18 -21.45 12.45
N ASN A 601 37.24 -21.91 11.64
CA ASN A 601 37.02 -21.37 10.29
C ASN A 601 36.59 -19.90 10.30
N ILE A 602 35.86 -19.46 11.33
CA ILE A 602 35.51 -18.04 11.53
C ILE A 602 36.76 -17.24 11.93
N CYS A 603 37.58 -17.75 12.85
CA CYS A 603 38.86 -17.12 13.24
C CYS A 603 39.74 -16.85 12.01
N ILE A 604 39.92 -17.88 11.17
CA ILE A 604 40.76 -17.80 9.96
C ILE A 604 40.22 -16.75 8.99
N ASP A 605 38.89 -16.67 8.81
CA ASP A 605 38.28 -15.70 7.89
C ASP A 605 38.44 -14.27 8.40
N ILE A 606 38.21 -14.00 9.70
CA ILE A 606 38.38 -12.65 10.28
C ILE A 606 39.84 -12.20 10.23
N LEU A 607 40.78 -13.09 10.53
CA LEU A 607 42.21 -12.79 10.42
C LEU A 607 42.61 -12.49 8.98
N ALA A 608 42.09 -13.27 8.01
CA ALA A 608 42.35 -13.02 6.61
C ALA A 608 41.70 -11.71 6.13
N LEU A 609 40.48 -11.38 6.58
CA LEU A 609 39.79 -10.10 6.30
C LEU A 609 40.53 -8.89 6.88
N SER A 610 41.29 -9.07 7.94
CA SER A 610 42.10 -8.01 8.53
C SER A 610 43.37 -7.70 7.72
N LEU A 611 43.77 -8.62 6.83
CA LEU A 611 44.99 -8.50 6.00
C LEU A 611 44.69 -8.31 4.50
N LEU A 612 43.53 -8.78 4.04
CA LEU A 612 43.13 -8.89 2.64
C LEU A 612 41.82 -8.13 2.37
N HIS A 613 41.52 -7.92 1.08
CA HIS A 613 40.32 -7.23 0.64
C HIS A 613 39.08 -8.15 0.71
N LYS A 614 37.90 -7.55 0.96
CA LYS A 614 36.62 -8.29 1.04
C LYS A 614 36.22 -8.98 -0.27
N HIS A 615 36.76 -8.57 -1.43
CA HIS A 615 36.38 -9.07 -2.75
C HIS A 615 36.92 -10.47 -3.10
N THR A 616 37.90 -11.00 -2.37
CA THR A 616 38.42 -12.36 -2.59
C THR A 616 37.40 -13.41 -2.12
N SER A 617 37.38 -14.62 -2.68
CA SER A 617 36.51 -15.67 -2.13
C SER A 617 36.96 -16.12 -0.73
N ARG A 618 36.01 -16.50 0.14
CA ARG A 618 36.29 -16.99 1.49
C ARG A 618 37.35 -18.10 1.50
N ASN A 619 37.21 -19.07 0.61
CA ASN A 619 38.13 -20.20 0.52
C ASN A 619 39.55 -19.74 0.12
N GLN A 620 39.69 -18.81 -0.83
CA GLN A 620 41.00 -18.28 -1.24
C GLN A 620 41.67 -17.50 -0.10
N ARG A 621 40.93 -16.67 0.64
CA ARG A 621 41.45 -15.93 1.81
C ARG A 621 41.97 -16.86 2.91
N GLN A 622 41.17 -17.86 3.27
CA GLN A 622 41.54 -18.83 4.31
C GLN A 622 42.76 -19.66 3.90
N ASN A 623 42.75 -20.16 2.67
CA ASN A 623 43.85 -20.93 2.08
C ASN A 623 45.15 -20.13 2.04
N PHE A 624 45.07 -18.84 1.71
CA PHE A 624 46.21 -17.94 1.70
C PHE A 624 46.83 -17.77 3.09
N LEU A 625 46.03 -17.44 4.10
CA LEU A 625 46.51 -17.26 5.47
C LEU A 625 47.15 -18.55 6.01
N LEU A 626 46.54 -19.70 5.75
CA LEU A 626 47.08 -21.02 6.11
C LEU A 626 48.43 -21.30 5.42
N ALA A 627 48.60 -20.89 4.16
CA ALA A 627 49.86 -21.05 3.45
C ALA A 627 50.98 -20.19 4.06
N CYS A 628 50.70 -18.94 4.42
CA CYS A 628 51.65 -18.03 5.08
C CYS A 628 52.18 -18.61 6.39
N LEU A 629 51.28 -19.11 7.23
CA LEU A 629 51.64 -19.71 8.53
C LEU A 629 52.45 -21.01 8.38
N ASN A 630 52.22 -21.78 7.32
CA ASN A 630 52.97 -23.00 7.04
C ASN A 630 54.36 -22.74 6.46
N GLU A 631 54.56 -21.68 5.68
CA GLU A 631 55.87 -21.30 5.15
C GLU A 631 56.80 -20.79 6.26
N GLU A 632 56.30 -19.97 7.16
CA GLU A 632 57.10 -19.45 8.28
C GLU A 632 57.55 -20.56 9.24
N LYS A 633 56.69 -21.57 9.50
CA LYS A 633 57.06 -22.79 10.23
C LYS A 633 58.27 -23.51 9.62
N LYS A 634 58.40 -23.52 8.29
CA LYS A 634 59.52 -24.16 7.59
C LYS A 634 60.83 -23.36 7.68
N LYS A 635 60.76 -22.03 7.76
CA LYS A 635 61.93 -21.17 7.95
C LYS A 635 62.50 -21.25 9.37
N ASN A 636 61.64 -21.34 10.40
CA ASN A 636 62.07 -21.48 11.80
C ASN A 636 62.61 -22.89 12.17
N SER A 637 62.37 -23.90 11.32
CA SER A 637 62.92 -25.27 11.48
C SER A 637 64.29 -25.50 10.82
N LYS A 638 64.76 -24.52 10.04
CA LYS A 638 66.11 -24.47 9.45
C LYS A 638 66.92 -23.42 10.17
#